data_AF-A0A7Y1YMC2-F1
#
_entry.id   AF-A0A7Y1YMC2-F1
#
_cell.length_a   1.000
_cell.length_b   1.000
_cell.length_c   1.000
_cell.angle_alpha   90.00
_cell.angle_beta   90.00
_cell.angle_gamma   90.00
#
_symmetry.space_group_name_H-M   'P 1'
#
loop_
_entity.id
_entity.type
_entity.pdbx_description
1 polymer ?
#
loop_
_entity_poly.entity_id
_entity_poly.type
_entity_poly.pdbx_seq_one_letter_code
_entity_poly.pdbx_strand_id
1 'polypeptide(L)' 'MIGAPWPTTSDRDADGRLTIAGIPITELVDDYESPLWIVDEDDFRNRCRDYQEAFASAWVAYASKAWPTAGLMK' A
#
# COMPACT_ATOMS: atom_id res chain seq x y z
N MET A 1 14.61 -11.27 2.35
CA MET A 1 15.21 -9.98 2.74
C MET A 1 14.05 -9.10 3.15
N ILE A 2 14.03 -8.56 4.37
CA ILE A 2 12.92 -7.68 4.78
C ILE A 2 13.07 -6.43 3.90
N GLY A 3 12.08 -6.14 3.07
CA GLY A 3 12.10 -4.99 2.16
C GLY A 3 12.22 -3.67 2.92
N ALA A 4 12.32 -2.57 2.18
CA ALA A 4 12.23 -1.24 2.79
C ALA A 4 10.95 -1.13 3.65
N PRO A 5 10.95 -0.37 4.76
CA PRO A 5 9.80 -0.26 5.65
C PRO A 5 8.62 0.54 5.05
N TRP A 6 8.77 1.03 3.81
CA TRP A 6 7.81 1.88 3.11
C TRP A 6 7.07 1.10 2.02
N PRO A 7 5.86 1.51 1.60
CA PRO A 7 5.19 0.96 0.42
C PRO A 7 6.07 1.00 -0.83
N THR A 8 5.92 0.02 -1.72
CA THR A 8 6.75 -0.14 -2.92
C THR A 8 6.75 1.06 -3.86
N THR A 9 5.68 1.86 -3.92
CA THR A 9 5.63 3.07 -4.76
C THR A 9 6.12 4.35 -4.06
N SER A 10 6.68 4.23 -2.85
CA SER A 10 7.21 5.39 -2.12
C SER A 10 8.43 5.96 -2.83
N ASP A 11 8.42 7.26 -3.09
CA ASP A 11 9.55 7.95 -3.72
C ASP A 11 9.71 9.39 -3.19
N ARG A 12 10.77 10.07 -3.61
CA ARG A 12 10.92 11.52 -3.45
C ARG A 12 10.86 12.20 -4.81
N ASP A 13 9.98 13.19 -4.93
CA ASP A 13 9.90 14.02 -6.13
C ASP A 13 11.12 14.95 -6.29
N ALA A 14 11.17 15.69 -7.40
CA ALA A 14 12.25 16.63 -7.70
C ALA A 14 12.39 17.79 -6.67
N ASP A 15 11.31 18.08 -5.94
CA ASP A 15 11.30 19.08 -4.86
C ASP A 15 11.65 18.47 -3.49
N GLY A 16 11.90 17.16 -3.44
CA GLY A 16 12.27 16.41 -2.25
C GLY A 16 11.09 15.99 -1.36
N ARG A 17 9.84 16.15 -1.82
CA ARG A 17 8.62 15.73 -1.11
C ARG A 17 8.45 14.22 -1.20
N LEU A 18 7.96 13.62 -0.12
CA LEU A 18 7.60 12.20 -0.11
C LEU A 18 6.31 12.00 -0.92
N THR A 19 6.35 11.07 -1.87
CA THR A 19 5.21 10.66 -2.68
C THR A 19 4.84 9.21 -2.40
N ILE A 20 3.56 8.89 -2.57
CA ILE A 20 3.03 7.52 -2.63
C ILE A 20 2.23 7.43 -3.92
N ALA A 21 2.49 6.42 -4.74
CA ALA A 21 1.94 6.27 -6.08
C ALA A 21 2.11 7.54 -6.95
N GLY A 22 3.22 8.27 -6.74
CA GLY A 22 3.51 9.54 -7.43
C GLY A 22 2.77 10.77 -6.90
N ILE A 23 1.88 10.63 -5.90
CA ILE A 23 1.14 11.74 -5.30
C ILE A 23 1.89 12.25 -4.06
N PRO A 24 2.23 13.55 -3.98
CA PRO A 24 2.81 14.13 -2.77
C PRO A 24 1.89 13.95 -1.56
N ILE A 25 2.43 13.47 -0.44
CA ILE A 25 1.63 13.29 0.79
C ILE A 25 1.01 14.61 1.27
N THR A 26 1.67 15.75 1.00
CA THR A 26 1.14 17.07 1.33
C THR A 26 -0.18 17.37 0.61
N GLU A 27 -0.32 16.97 -0.65
CA GLU A 27 -1.56 17.14 -1.43
C GLU A 27 -2.69 16.30 -0.83
N LEU A 28 -2.39 15.04 -0.46
CA LEU A 28 -3.35 14.18 0.22
C LEU A 28 -3.80 14.74 1.57
N VAL A 29 -2.89 15.37 2.33
CA VAL A 29 -3.24 16.01 3.61
C VAL A 29 -4.05 17.29 3.40
N ASP A 30 -3.78 18.07 2.35
CA ASP A 30 -4.57 19.26 2.03
C ASP A 30 -6.01 18.89 1.63
N ASP A 31 -6.18 17.79 0.89
CA ASP A 31 -7.49 17.33 0.40
C ASP A 31 -8.32 16.57 1.46
N TYR A 32 -7.66 15.76 2.30
CA TYR A 32 -8.33 14.82 3.21
C TYR A 32 -8.09 15.09 4.70
N GLU A 33 -7.30 16.12 5.02
CA GLU A 33 -6.89 16.52 6.38
C GLU A 33 -6.10 15.43 7.13
N SER A 34 -5.49 15.80 8.24
CA SER A 34 -4.75 14.87 9.11
C SER A 34 -5.49 14.66 10.44
N PRO A 35 -5.41 13.46 11.07
CA PRO A 35 -4.61 12.29 10.69
C PRO A 35 -5.21 11.49 9.52
N LEU A 36 -4.34 11.05 8.59
CA LEU A 36 -4.72 10.31 7.37
C LEU A 36 -4.00 8.97 7.26
N TRP A 37 -4.75 7.90 6.96
CA TRP A 37 -4.19 6.62 6.55
C TRP A 37 -4.13 6.53 5.03
N ILE A 38 -2.93 6.38 4.48
CA ILE A 38 -2.69 6.22 3.04
C ILE A 38 -2.32 4.77 2.79
N VAL A 39 -3.08 4.10 1.93
CA VAL A 39 -2.83 2.71 1.53
C VAL A 39 -2.44 2.70 0.06
N ASP A 40 -1.24 2.19 -0.21
CA ASP A 40 -0.76 1.94 -1.57
C ASP A 40 -1.40 0.66 -2.12
N GLU A 41 -2.26 0.82 -3.10
CA GLU A 41 -2.99 -0.29 -3.72
C GLU A 41 -2.05 -1.25 -4.47
N ASP A 42 -1.04 -0.71 -5.17
CA ASP A 42 -0.10 -1.53 -5.94
C ASP A 42 0.77 -2.35 -5.00
N ASP A 43 1.24 -1.76 -3.89
CA ASP A 43 1.97 -2.51 -2.85
C ASP A 43 1.13 -3.66 -2.30
N PHE A 44 -0.13 -3.37 -1.93
CA PHE A 44 -1.02 -4.38 -1.39
C PHE A 44 -1.29 -5.52 -2.39
N ARG A 45 -1.62 -5.17 -3.64
CA ARG A 45 -1.93 -6.16 -4.68
C ARG A 45 -0.69 -6.96 -5.11
N ASN A 46 0.49 -6.34 -5.13
CA ASN A 46 1.76 -7.04 -5.35
C ASN A 46 1.99 -8.09 -4.27
N ARG A 47 1.84 -7.73 -2.99
CA ARG A 47 1.96 -8.71 -1.90
C ARG A 47 0.96 -9.86 -2.02
N CYS A 48 -0.29 -9.58 -2.40
CA CYS A 48 -1.27 -10.64 -2.67
C CYS A 48 -0.81 -11.58 -3.79
N ARG A 49 -0.25 -11.04 -4.88
CA ARG A 49 0.31 -11.84 -5.98
C ARG A 49 1.50 -12.67 -5.50
N ASP A 50 2.42 -12.09 -4.75
CA ASP A 50 3.59 -12.79 -4.20
C ASP A 50 3.18 -13.97 -3.32
N TYR A 51 2.17 -13.81 -2.46
CA TYR A 51 1.63 -14.92 -1.67
C TYR A 51 0.97 -15.99 -2.55
N GLN A 52 0.17 -15.60 -3.54
CA GLN A 52 -0.46 -16.55 -4.47
C GLN A 52 0.59 -17.36 -5.25
N GLU A 53 1.66 -16.71 -5.72
CA GLU A 53 2.75 -17.37 -6.43
C GLU A 53 3.55 -18.30 -5.51
N ALA A 54 3.94 -17.82 -4.32
CA ALA A 54 4.71 -18.61 -3.37
C ALA A 54 3.94 -19.83 -2.83
N PHE A 55 2.61 -19.74 -2.75
CA PHE A 55 1.72 -20.79 -2.27
C PHE A 55 0.81 -21.34 -3.37
N ALA A 56 1.31 -21.45 -4.61
CA ALA A 56 0.53 -21.83 -5.80
C ALA A 56 -0.28 -23.15 -5.68
N SER A 57 0.09 -24.05 -4.75
CA SER A 57 -0.63 -25.31 -4.49
C SER A 57 -1.57 -25.27 -3.28
N ALA A 58 -1.79 -24.10 -2.67
CA ALA A 58 -2.59 -23.92 -1.46
C ALA A 58 -3.56 -22.74 -1.59
N TRP A 59 -4.56 -22.71 -0.71
CA TRP A 59 -5.48 -21.57 -0.62
C TRP A 59 -4.83 -20.45 0.17
N VAL A 60 -4.75 -19.26 -0.43
CA VAL A 60 -4.32 -18.04 0.25
C VAL A 60 -5.56 -17.24 0.64
N ALA A 61 -5.71 -16.98 1.94
CA ALA A 61 -6.80 -16.17 2.48
C ALA A 61 -6.24 -14.92 3.17
N TYR A 62 -6.84 -13.76 2.88
CA TYR A 62 -6.56 -12.54 3.61
C TYR A 62 -7.24 -12.58 4.98
N ALA A 63 -6.48 -12.41 6.06
CA ALA A 63 -7.02 -12.38 7.41
C ALA A 63 -7.65 -11.01 7.71
N SER A 64 -8.95 -10.84 7.43
CA SER A 64 -9.67 -9.56 7.53
C SER A 64 -9.52 -8.81 8.85
N LYS A 65 -9.17 -9.50 9.94
CA LYS A 65 -8.83 -8.86 11.23
C LYS A 65 -7.69 -7.83 11.13
N ALA A 66 -6.87 -7.87 10.07
CA ALA A 66 -5.80 -6.91 9.84
C ALA A 66 -6.35 -5.53 9.43
N TRP A 67 -7.29 -5.49 8.48
CA TRP A 67 -7.95 -4.26 8.04
C TRP A 67 -9.21 -4.58 7.21
N PRO A 68 -10.43 -4.53 7.80
CA PRO A 68 -11.63 -5.03 7.16
C PRO A 68 -12.48 -3.95 6.46
N THR A 69 -11.93 -3.23 5.47
CA THR A 69 -12.68 -2.21 4.73
C THR A 69 -13.13 -2.68 3.36
N ALA A 70 -14.27 -2.18 2.90
CA ALA A 70 -14.79 -2.48 1.56
C ALA A 70 -13.86 -2.01 0.43
N GLY A 71 -13.02 -1.00 0.66
CA GLY A 71 -12.01 -0.57 -0.33
C GLY A 71 -10.93 -1.63 -0.56
N LEU A 72 -10.52 -2.34 0.50
CA LEU A 72 -9.46 -3.35 0.44
C LEU A 72 -9.97 -4.73 0.01
N MET A 73 -11.23 -5.05 0.31
CA MET A 73 -11.83 -6.37 0.03
C MET A 73 -12.44 -6.50 -1.38
N LYS A 74 -12.32 -5.49 -2.24
CA LYS A 74 -12.80 -5.51 -3.63
C LYS A 74 -11.72 -6.00 -4.59
#